data_AF-S5Z0M1-F1
#
_entry.id   AF-S5Z0M1-F1
#
_cell.length_a   1.000
_cell.length_b   1.000
_cell.length_c   1.000
_cell.angle_alpha   90.00
_cell.angle_beta   90.00
_cell.angle_gamma   90.00
#
_symmetry.space_group_name_H-M   'P 1'
#
loop_
_entity.id
_entity.type
_entity.pdbx_description
1 polymer ?
#
loop_
_entity_poly.entity_id
_entity_poly.type
_entity_poly.pdbx_seq_one_letter_code
_entity_poly.pdbx_strand_id
1 'polypeptide(L)' 'MKIWLMIGMALIVILIWWYEWSRLGREKKKEKAAVAVLLCLTMLLGVILIINPELPGPTQAVNWLFRPLGKMLEK' A
#
# COMPACT_ATOMS: atom_id res chain seq x y z
N MET A 1 13.34 -6.30 -15.41
CA MET A 1 12.35 -7.15 -14.71
C MET A 1 11.37 -6.35 -13.84
N LYS A 2 11.82 -5.44 -12.95
CA LYS A 2 10.92 -4.62 -12.09
C LYS A 2 9.84 -3.81 -12.83
N ILE A 3 10.13 -3.33 -14.05
CA ILE A 3 9.20 -2.55 -14.87
C ILE A 3 7.97 -3.36 -15.30
N TRP A 4 8.14 -4.64 -15.62
CA TRP A 4 7.03 -5.53 -15.96
C TRP A 4 6.09 -5.75 -14.76
N LEU A 5 6.64 -5.83 -13.55
CA LEU A 5 5.86 -5.93 -12.31
C LEU A 5 5.05 -4.65 -12.06
N MET A 6 5.64 -3.46 -12.28
CA MET A 6 4.90 -2.19 -12.16
C MET A 6 3.76 -2.09 -13.17
N ILE A 7 3.99 -2.48 -14.43
CA ILE A 7 2.95 -2.46 -15.47
C ILE A 7 1.82 -3.44 -15.13
N GLY A 8 2.15 -4.66 -14.71
CA GLY A 8 1.15 -5.66 -14.30
C GLY A 8 0.33 -5.19 -13.10
N MET A 9 0.97 -4.59 -12.11
CA MET A 9 0.29 -4.00 -10.95
C MET A 9 -0.64 -2.86 -11.34
N ALA A 10 -0.18 -1.94 -12.21
CA ALA A 10 -1.00 -0.83 -12.69
C ALA A 10 -2.23 -1.32 -13.48
N LEU A 11 -2.07 -2.35 -14.32
CA LEU A 11 -3.18 -2.97 -15.04
C LEU A 11 -4.23 -3.56 -14.10
N ILE A 12 -3.80 -4.29 -13.05
CA ILE A 12 -4.71 -4.85 -12.05
C ILE A 12 -5.45 -3.74 -11.31
N VAL A 13 -4.77 -2.67 -10.91
CA VAL A 13 -5.39 -1.52 -10.24
C VAL A 13 -6.45 -0.86 -11.13
N ILE A 14 -6.17 -0.67 -12.42
CA ILE A 14 -7.12 -0.11 -13.39
C ILE A 14 -8.33 -1.04 -13.57
N LEU A 15 -8.12 -2.35 -13.64
CA LEU A 15 -9.18 -3.35 -13.74
C LEU A 15 -10.10 -3.32 -12.52
N ILE A 16 -9.53 -3.27 -11.31
CA ILE A 16 -10.31 -3.17 -10.07
C ILE A 16 -11.08 -1.86 -10.07
N TRP A 17 -10.44 -0.74 -10.40
CA TRP A 17 -11.10 0.57 -10.45
C TRP A 17 -12.30 0.56 -11.42
N TRP A 18 -12.14 0.02 -12.63
CA TRP A 18 -13.22 -0.07 -13.61
C TRP A 18 -14.33 -1.00 -13.11
N TYR A 19 -13.99 -2.20 -12.66
CA TYR A 19 -14.98 -3.16 -12.16
C TYR A 19 -15.81 -2.57 -11.02
N GLU A 20 -15.14 -1.93 -10.05
CA GLU A 20 -15.82 -1.30 -8.92
C GLU A 20 -16.66 -0.10 -9.35
N TRP A 21 -16.20 0.70 -10.32
CA TRP A 21 -16.95 1.85 -10.82
C TRP A 21 -18.19 1.44 -11.62
N SER A 22 -18.11 0.32 -12.33
CA SER A 22 -19.22 -0.29 -13.08
C SER A 22 -20.23 -0.94 -12.13
N ARG A 23 -19.75 -1.59 -11.06
CA ARG A 23 -20.58 -2.29 -10.08
C ARG A 23 -21.22 -1.35 -9.05
N LEU A 24 -20.52 -0.29 -8.63
CA LEU A 24 -21.03 0.71 -7.69
C LEU A 24 -21.81 1.77 -8.44
N GLY A 25 -23.14 1.69 -8.37
CA GLY A 25 -24.06 2.70 -8.89
C GLY A 25 -23.67 4.13 -8.43
N ARG A 26 -23.99 5.13 -9.26
CA ARG A 26 -23.56 6.55 -9.10
C ARG A 26 -23.83 7.16 -7.71
N GLU A 27 -24.79 6.61 -6.97
CA GLU A 27 -25.27 7.06 -5.66
C GLU A 27 -24.29 6.76 -4.50
N LYS A 28 -23.45 5.72 -4.62
CA LYS A 28 -22.64 5.18 -3.50
C LYS A 28 -21.25 5.83 -3.38
N LYS A 29 -21.23 7.17 -3.24
CA LYS A 29 -19.98 7.97 -3.19
C LYS A 29 -19.01 7.56 -2.06
N LYS A 30 -19.53 7.14 -0.90
CA LYS A 30 -18.73 6.72 0.26
C LYS A 30 -17.97 5.41 0.00
N GLU A 31 -18.61 4.44 -0.67
CA GLU A 31 -17.99 3.16 -1.02
C GLU A 31 -16.90 3.38 -2.08
N LYS A 32 -17.14 4.24 -3.08
CA LYS A 32 -16.11 4.62 -4.07
C LYS A 32 -14.89 5.27 -3.42
N ALA A 33 -15.11 6.12 -2.41
CA ALA A 33 -14.01 6.75 -1.66
C ALA A 33 -13.19 5.71 -0.88
N ALA A 34 -13.84 4.76 -0.20
CA ALA A 34 -13.14 3.69 0.52
C ALA A 34 -12.28 2.83 -0.42
N VAL A 35 -12.83 2.47 -1.59
CA VAL A 35 -12.12 1.71 -2.62
C VAL A 35 -10.95 2.50 -3.17
N ALA A 36 -11.12 3.79 -3.42
CA ALA A 36 -10.03 4.64 -3.91
C ALA A 36 -8.89 4.74 -2.89
N VAL A 37 -9.21 4.88 -1.61
CA VAL A 37 -8.22 4.91 -0.52
C VAL A 37 -7.50 3.55 -0.43
N LEU A 38 -8.22 2.44 -0.46
CA LEU A 38 -7.63 1.10 -0.43
C LEU A 38 -6.74 0.84 -1.64
N LEU A 39 -7.16 1.21 -2.84
CA LEU A 39 -6.35 1.08 -4.05
C LEU A 39 -5.09 1.95 -3.98
N CYS A 40 -5.21 3.17 -3.47
CA CYS A 40 -4.05 4.04 -3.29
C CYS A 40 -3.06 3.45 -2.28
N LEU A 41 -3.54 2.94 -1.14
CA LEU A 41 -2.71 2.26 -0.15
C LEU A 41 -2.01 1.04 -0.75
N THR A 42 -2.75 0.19 -1.47
CA THR A 42 -2.19 -1.01 -2.10
C THR A 42 -1.16 -0.66 -3.17
N MET A 43 -1.42 0.37 -3.97
CA MET A 43 -0.49 0.89 -4.97
C MET A 43 0.81 1.37 -4.32
N LEU A 44 0.68 2.18 -3.27
CA LEU A 44 1.80 2.75 -2.54
C LEU A 44 2.65 1.65 -1.90
N LEU A 45 2.00 0.66 -1.28
CA LEU A 45 2.66 -0.48 -0.66
C LEU A 45 3.43 -1.35 -1.69
N GLY A 46 2.81 -1.63 -2.85
CA GLY A 46 3.48 -2.40 -3.90
C GLY A 46 4.63 -1.64 -4.56
N VAL A 47 4.52 -0.32 -4.75
CA VAL A 47 5.64 0.51 -5.23
C VAL A 47 6.81 0.47 -4.25
N ILE A 48 6.56 0.59 -2.95
CA ILE A 48 7.59 0.48 -1.92
C ILE A 48 8.28 -0.89 -2.00
N LEU A 49 7.53 -1.99 -2.14
CA LEU A 49 8.11 -3.34 -2.29
C LEU A 49 8.95 -3.49 -3.56
N ILE A 50 8.53 -2.90 -4.68
CA ILE A 50 9.27 -3.00 -5.95
C ILE A 50 10.59 -2.23 -5.86
N ILE A 51 10.59 -1.05 -5.23
CA ILE A 51 11.79 -0.23 -5.05
C ILE A 51 12.74 -0.90 -4.05
N ASN A 52 12.24 -1.25 -2.87
CA ASN A 52 13.01 -1.90 -1.81
C ASN A 52 12.37 -3.24 -1.41
N PRO A 53 12.77 -4.36 -2.04
CA PRO A 53 12.25 -5.69 -1.70
C PRO A 53 12.72 -6.17 -0.31
N GLU A 54 13.79 -5.59 0.23
CA GLU A 54 14.31 -5.83 1.57
C GLU A 54 13.77 -4.80 2.56
N LEU A 55 12.45 -4.58 2.55
CA LEU A 55 11.80 -3.81 3.60
C LEU A 55 12.19 -4.39 4.96
N PRO A 56 12.58 -3.55 5.95
CA PRO A 56 12.86 -4.03 7.28
C PRO A 56 11.63 -4.80 7.75
N GLY A 57 11.83 -6.09 8.06
CA GLY A 57 10.73 -6.94 8.49
C GLY A 57 9.97 -6.30 9.66
N PRO A 58 8.73 -6.72 9.96
CA PRO A 58 7.92 -6.11 11.01
C PRO A 58 8.67 -5.99 12.34
N THR A 59 9.51 -6.97 12.67
CA THR A 59 10.40 -6.94 13.83
C THR A 59 11.47 -5.85 13.77
N GLN A 60 12.07 -5.60 12.60
CA GLN A 60 13.06 -4.54 12.41
C GLN A 60 12.41 -3.14 12.43
N ALA A 61 11.20 -3.01 11.87
CA ALA A 61 10.44 -1.75 11.91
C ALA A 61 10.06 -1.38 13.34
N VAL A 62 9.57 -2.36 14.13
CA VAL A 62 9.32 -2.19 15.57
C VAL A 62 10.62 -1.83 16.29
N ASN A 63 11.73 -2.55 16.06
CA ASN A 63 13.01 -2.21 16.69
C ASN A 63 13.50 -0.79 16.33
N TRP A 64 13.26 -0.31 15.11
CA TRP A 64 13.61 1.05 14.71
C TRP A 64 12.75 2.10 15.42
N LEU A 65 11.43 1.85 15.53
CA LEU A 65 10.49 2.73 16.22
C LEU A 65 10.75 2.82 17.73
N PHE A 66 11.11 1.69 18.36
CA PHE A 66 11.30 1.59 19.82
C PHE A 66 12.75 1.80 20.27
N ARG A 67 13.73 1.80 19.35
CA ARG A 67 15.14 2.16 19.64
C ARG A 67 15.33 3.45 20.45
N PRO A 68 14.67 4.58 20.11
CA PRO A 68 14.81 5.81 20.89
C PRO A 68 14.21 5.70 22.30
N LEU A 69 13.15 4.91 22.47
CA LEU A 69 12.52 4.67 23.78
C LEU A 69 13.43 3.83 24.69
N GLY A 70 14.10 2.80 24.13
CA GLY A 70 15.10 2.02 24.87
C GLY A 70 16.23 2.88 25.42
N LYS A 71 16.76 3.80 24.60
CA LYS A 71 17.80 4.75 25.03
C LYS A 71 17.37 5.72 26.12
N MET A 72 16.07 6.01 26.23
CA MET A 72 15.53 6.84 27.31
C MET A 72 15.28 6.06 28.59
N LEU A 73 15.10 4.74 28.51
CA LEU A 73 14.87 3.85 29.65
C LEU A 73 16.18 3.31 30.26
N GLU A 74 17.28 3.28 29.49
CA GLU A 74 18.63 2.89 29.94
C GLU A 74 19.35 3.99 30.76
N LYS A 75 18.64 5.04 31.21
CA LYS A 75 19.16 6.12 32.05
C LYS A 75 18.33 6.27 33.31
#